data_AF-A0A803P0Z7-F1
#
_entry.id   AF-A0A803P0Z7-F1
#
_cell.length_a   1.000
_cell.length_b   1.000
_cell.length_c   1.000
_cell.angle_alpha   90.00
_cell.angle_beta   90.00
_cell.angle_gamma   90.00
#
_symmetry.space_group_name_H-M   'P 1'
#
loop_
_entity.id
_entity.type
_entity.pdbx_description
1 polymer ?
#
loop_
_entity_poly.entity_id
_entity_poly.type
_entity_poly.pdbx_seq_one_letter_code
_entity_poly.pdbx_strand_id
1 'polypeptide(L)' 'MLMLNVDARVREGLGEANISMVMRDQQGRSQFAAATFVAREMTPLQAKLQAIIAGIQTGIQQRFCRF' A
#
# COMPACT_ATOMS: atom_id res chain seq x y z
N MET A 1 -15.59 2.94 -10.98
CA MET A 1 -14.42 3.61 -10.38
C MET A 1 -13.88 2.73 -9.26
N LEU A 2 -12.58 2.48 -9.23
CA LEU A 2 -11.93 1.69 -8.18
C LEU A 2 -11.31 2.65 -7.16
N MET A 3 -11.38 2.30 -5.87
CA MET A 3 -10.72 3.03 -4.79
C MET A 3 -9.57 2.18 -4.25
N LEU A 4 -8.41 2.80 -4.05
CA LEU A 4 -7.25 2.14 -3.44
C LEU A 4 -6.96 2.78 -2.09
N ASN A 5 -7.14 2.01 -1.03
CA ASN A 5 -6.76 2.40 0.32
C ASN A 5 -5.34 1.89 0.58
N VAL A 6 -4.48 2.75 1.11
CA VAL A 6 -3.11 2.39 1.50
C VAL A 6 -2.88 2.78 2.94
N ASP A 7 -2.11 1.97 3.65
CA ASP A 7 -1.71 2.24 5.01
C ASP A 7 -0.28 1.76 5.26
N ALA A 8 0.37 2.35 6.27
CA ALA A 8 1.66 1.89 6.75
C ALA A 8 1.72 1.94 8.27
N ARG A 9 2.35 0.93 8.86
CA ARG A 9 2.69 0.87 10.28
C ARG A 9 4.18 0.62 10.42
N VAL A 10 4.84 1.41 11.27
CA VAL A 10 6.23 1.19 11.67
C VAL A 10 6.23 0.51 13.03
N ARG A 11 7.09 -0.49 13.20
CA ARG A 11 7.34 -1.10 14.51
C ARG A 11 8.51 -0.38 15.17
N GLU A 12 8.22 0.37 16.23
CA GLU A 12 9.24 1.02 17.04
C GLU A 12 10.21 -0.01 17.63
N GLY A 13 11.51 0.28 17.57
CA GLY A 13 12.58 -0.56 18.13
C GLY A 13 13.24 -1.55 17.16
N LEU A 14 12.63 -1.84 15.99
CA LEU A 14 13.23 -2.72 14.97
C LEU A 14 13.51 -2.02 13.64
N GLY A 15 13.01 -0.79 13.46
CA GLY A 15 13.16 -0.06 12.19
C GLY A 15 12.47 -0.79 11.03
N GLU A 16 11.36 -1.46 11.28
CA GLU A 16 10.63 -2.21 10.26
C GLU A 16 9.32 -1.52 9.92
N ALA A 17 8.98 -1.43 8.63
CA ALA A 17 7.72 -0.90 8.18
C ALA A 17 6.89 -2.00 7.48
N ASN A 18 5.60 -2.04 7.77
CA ASN A 18 4.64 -2.85 7.04
C ASN A 18 3.71 -1.91 6.27
N ILE A 19 3.66 -2.09 4.95
CA ILE A 19 2.81 -1.33 4.04
C ILE A 19 1.68 -2.24 3.61
N SER A 20 0.44 -1.81 3.78
CA SER A 20 -0.74 -2.55 3.32
C SER A 20 -1.55 -1.73 2.32
N MET A 21 -2.22 -2.43 1.42
CA MET A 21 -3.11 -1.82 0.44
C MET A 21 -4.33 -2.68 0.17
N VAL A 22 -5.47 -2.04 -0.06
CA VAL A 22 -6.74 -2.71 -0.37
C VAL A 22 -7.43 -1.95 -1.50
N MET A 23 -7.69 -2.65 -2.61
CA MET A 23 -8.50 -2.13 -3.71
C MET A 23 -9.95 -2.51 -3.51
N ARG A 24 -10.85 -1.54 -3.67
CA ARG A 24 -12.29 -1.70 -3.49
C ARG A 24 -13.07 -1.22 -4.71
N ASP A 25 -14.19 -1.87 -4.98
CA ASP A 25 -15.16 -1.39 -5.97
C ASP A 25 -16.03 -0.25 -5.41
N GLN A 26 -16.96 0.25 -6.23
CA GLN A 26 -17.86 1.34 -5.83
C GLN A 26 -18.84 0.94 -4.72
N GLN A 27 -19.04 -0.36 -4.49
CA GLN A 27 -19.88 -0.90 -3.43
C GLN A 27 -19.06 -1.16 -2.15
N GLY A 28 -17.77 -0.81 -2.16
CA GLY A 28 -16.86 -0.99 -1.04
C GLY A 28 -16.33 -2.42 -0.89
N ARG A 29 -16.62 -3.33 -1.83
CA ARG A 29 -16.16 -4.72 -1.77
C ARG A 29 -14.68 -4.79 -2.14
N SER A 30 -13.90 -5.54 -1.35
CA SER A 30 -12.48 -5.75 -1.64
C SER A 30 -12.33 -6.63 -2.88
N GLN A 31 -11.58 -6.14 -3.87
CA GLN A 31 -11.18 -6.92 -5.04
C GLN A 31 -9.74 -7.43 -4.92
N PHE A 32 -8.91 -6.72 -4.16
CA PHE A 32 -7.51 -7.05 -3.95
C PHE A 32 -7.06 -6.53 -2.58
N ALA A 33 -6.19 -7.29 -1.92
CA ALA A 33 -5.51 -6.88 -0.71
C ALA A 33 -4.07 -7.42 -0.74
N ALA A 34 -3.12 -6.57 -0.36
CA ALA A 34 -1.71 -6.96 -0.25
C ALA A 34 -1.06 -6.25 0.95
N ALA A 35 -0.04 -6.90 1.50
CA ALA A 35 0.83 -6.33 2.50
C ALA A 35 2.28 -6.67 2.18
N THR A 36 3.17 -5.69 2.28
CA THR A 36 4.58 -5.81 2.00
C THR A 36 5.38 -5.36 3.21
N PHE A 37 6.32 -6.20 3.61
CA PHE A 37 7.28 -5.89 4.64
C PHE A 37 8.48 -5.14 4.03
N VAL A 38 8.88 -4.07 4.69
CA VAL A 38 10.03 -3.24 4.32
C VAL A 38 11.05 -3.34 5.46
N ALA A 39 12.11 -4.11 5.21
CA ALA A 39 13.25 -4.31 6.12
C ALA A 39 14.20 -3.10 6.10
N ARG A 40 13.66 -1.90 6.29
CA ARG A 40 14.41 -0.65 6.29
C ARG A 40 13.83 0.29 7.33
N GLU A 41 14.72 0.88 8.11
CA GLU A 41 14.34 1.87 9.12
C GLU A 41 13.74 3.10 8.44
N MET A 42 12.51 3.40 8.84
CA MET A 42 11.70 4.50 8.30
C MET A 42 10.95 5.17 9.43
N THR A 43 10.83 6.49 9.37
CA THR A 43 9.89 7.21 10.23
C THR A 43 8.45 6.87 9.83
N PRO A 44 7.46 7.02 10.72
CA PRO A 44 6.05 6.81 10.38
C PRO A 44 5.62 7.59 9.12
N LEU A 45 6.09 8.83 8.97
CA LEU A 45 5.80 9.64 7.79
C LEU A 45 6.42 9.07 6.52
N GLN A 46 7.68 8.63 6.56
CA GLN A 46 8.34 7.98 5.42
C GLN A 46 7.61 6.71 5.00
N ALA A 47 7.19 5.88 5.96
CA ALA A 47 6.43 4.67 5.67
C ALA A 47 5.08 4.96 5.00
N LYS A 48 4.36 6.01 5.45
CA LYS A 48 3.10 6.46 4.83
C LYS A 48 3.31 6.96 3.41
N LEU A 49 4.35 7.77 3.17
CA LEU A 49 4.70 8.24 1.82
C LEU A 49 5.05 7.07 0.90
N GLN A 50 5.81 6.10 1.40
CA GLN A 50 6.14 4.89 0.65
C GLN A 50 4.88 4.07 0.31
N ALA A 51 3.92 3.97 1.22
CA ALA A 51 2.64 3.30 0.95
C ALA A 51 1.83 3.99 -0.15
N ILE A 52 1.83 5.33 -0.17
CA ILE A 52 1.18 6.12 -1.24
C ILE A 52 1.86 5.85 -2.59
N ILE A 53 3.19 5.90 -2.65
CA ILE A 53 3.96 5.62 -3.86
C ILE A 53 3.67 4.20 -4.39
N ALA A 54 3.73 3.20 -3.51
CA ALA A 54 3.45 1.81 -3.87
C ALA A 54 1.99 1.62 -4.34
N GLY A 55 1.05 2.33 -3.71
CA GLY A 55 -0.34 2.34 -4.12
C GLY A 55 -0.53 2.90 -5.53
N ILE A 56 0.07 4.06 -5.82
CA ILE A 56 0.01 4.68 -7.15
C ILE A 56 0.60 3.75 -8.20
N GLN A 57 1.77 3.17 -7.95
CA GLN A 57 2.42 2.21 -8.87
C GLN A 57 1.52 1.00 -9.15
N THR A 58 0.93 0.43 -8.10
CA THR A 58 0.01 -0.71 -8.22
C THR A 58 -1.25 -0.33 -9.01
N GLY A 59 -1.82 0.85 -8.74
CA GLY A 59 -2.99 1.36 -9.47
C GLY A 59 -2.72 1.56 -10.96
N ILE A 60 -1.53 2.06 -11.31
CA ILE A 60 -1.08 2.20 -12.70
C ILE A 60 -0.92 0.81 -13.34
N GLN A 61 -0.21 -0.12 -12.70
CA GLN A 61 -0.03 -1.48 -13.21
C GLN A 61 -1.37 -2.19 -13.46
N GLN A 62 -2.30 -2.11 -12.52
CA GLN A 62 -3.63 -2.72 -12.63
C GLN A 62 -4.49 -2.11 -13.74
N ARG A 63 -4.25 -0.83 -14.07
CA ARG A 63 -4.97 -0.13 -15.14
C ARG A 63 -4.39 -0.39 -16.53
N PHE A 64 -3.06 -0.50 -16.66
CA PHE A 64 -2.38 -0.46 -17.95
C PHE A 64 -1.58 -1.71 -18.29
N CYS A 65 -1.24 -2.57 -17.33
CA CYS A 65 -0.40 -3.75 -17.53
C CYS A 65 -1.17 -5.07 -17.36
N ARG A 66 -2.46 -5.11 -17.73
CA ARG A 66 -3.24 -6.35 -17.74
C ARG A 66 -2.62 -7.33 -18.75
N PHE A 67 -2.00 -8.40 -18.24
CA PHE A 67 -1.82 -9.66 -18.96
C PHE A 67 -3.10 -10.50 -18.84
#